data_AF-A0A9N9R875-F1
#
_entry.id   AF-A0A9N9R875-F1
#
_cell.length_a   1.000
_cell.length_b   1.000
_cell.length_c   1.000
_cell.angle_alpha   90.00
_cell.angle_beta   90.00
_cell.angle_gamma   90.00
#
_symmetry.space_group_name_H-M   'P 1'
#
loop_
_entity.id
_entity.type
_entity.pdbx_description
1 polymer ?
#
loop_
_entity_poly.entity_id
_entity_poly.type
_entity_poly.pdbx_seq_one_letter_code
_entity_poly.pdbx_strand_id
1 'polypeptide(L)'
;MSPLTLEGETLGKKHRHYNTLVKTAATAVTYNLENIRYDDDDIDNLFKVDVACARRNVQYILEVLKGSDILYVSRALRHSVWFLCDDQYAYIINPRHLHQELFPQMATKPKIKLLLQIRLHLKNSDRAEDFF
;
A
#
# COMPACT_ATOMS: atom_id res chain seq x y z
N MET A 1 -4.56 -6.36 -19.18
CA MET A 1 -4.83 -7.68 -18.56
C MET A 1 -6.30 -8.01 -18.74
N SER A 2 -6.68 -9.28 -18.78
CA SER A 2 -8.09 -9.67 -18.67
C SER A 2 -8.59 -9.35 -17.26
N PRO A 3 -9.87 -8.94 -17.08
CA PRO A 3 -10.42 -8.62 -15.77
C PRO A 3 -10.29 -9.79 -14.78
N LEU A 4 -9.89 -9.50 -13.54
CA LEU A 4 -9.76 -10.52 -12.49
C LEU A 4 -11.13 -11.14 -12.17
N THR A 5 -11.25 -12.44 -12.43
CA THR A 5 -12.46 -13.19 -12.10
C THR A 5 -12.27 -13.95 -10.80
N LEU A 6 -13.08 -13.64 -9.79
CA LEU A 6 -13.08 -14.37 -8.53
C LEU A 6 -13.98 -15.61 -8.60
N GLU A 7 -13.47 -16.70 -8.08
CA GLU A 7 -14.12 -18.02 -8.14
C GLU A 7 -14.72 -18.36 -6.79
N GLY A 8 -15.78 -19.16 -6.83
CA GLY A 8 -16.49 -19.64 -5.65
C GLY A 8 -17.88 -19.03 -5.49
N GLU A 9 -18.79 -19.85 -4.98
CA GLU A 9 -20.21 -19.53 -4.88
C GLU A 9 -20.54 -18.60 -3.71
N THR A 10 -19.68 -18.54 -2.69
CA THR A 10 -19.89 -17.72 -1.49
C THR A 10 -18.83 -16.63 -1.37
N LEU A 11 -19.17 -15.53 -0.70
CA LEU A 11 -18.24 -14.42 -0.44
C LEU A 11 -16.94 -14.91 0.24
N GLY A 12 -17.08 -15.82 1.21
CA GLY A 12 -15.92 -16.41 1.89
C GLY A 12 -15.05 -17.29 0.97
N LYS A 13 -15.63 -17.98 -0.03
CA LYS A 13 -14.86 -18.70 -1.05
C LYS A 13 -14.15 -17.71 -1.98
N LYS A 14 -14.82 -16.64 -2.43
CA LYS A 14 -14.22 -15.59 -3.27
C LYS A 14 -13.05 -14.88 -2.59
N HIS A 15 -13.20 -14.51 -1.31
CA HIS A 15 -12.11 -13.93 -0.52
C HIS A 15 -10.93 -14.88 -0.37
N ARG A 16 -11.18 -16.17 -0.16
CA ARG A 16 -10.11 -17.18 -0.12
C ARG A 16 -9.41 -17.29 -1.46
N HIS A 17 -10.15 -17.33 -2.57
CA HIS A 17 -9.55 -17.36 -3.91
C HIS A 17 -8.68 -16.12 -4.14
N TYR A 18 -9.21 -14.92 -3.89
CA TYR A 18 -8.46 -13.67 -4.01
C TYR A 18 -7.15 -13.68 -3.21
N ASN A 19 -7.21 -14.08 -1.94
CA ASN A 19 -6.01 -14.15 -1.09
C ASN A 19 -4.98 -15.17 -1.61
N THR A 20 -5.44 -16.29 -2.17
CA THR A 20 -4.56 -17.27 -2.83
C THR A 20 -3.89 -16.64 -4.05
N LEU A 21 -4.64 -15.94 -4.91
CA LEU A 21 -4.08 -15.26 -6.08
C LEU A 21 -3.02 -14.23 -5.68
N VAL A 22 -3.28 -13.43 -4.64
CA VAL A 22 -2.31 -12.43 -4.14
C VAL A 22 -1.04 -13.11 -3.66
N LYS A 23 -1.15 -14.19 -2.89
CA LYS A 23 0.02 -14.94 -2.40
C LYS A 23 0.82 -15.56 -3.54
N THR A 24 0.15 -16.18 -4.50
CA THR A 24 0.79 -16.79 -5.67
C THR A 24 1.50 -15.75 -6.53
N ALA A 25 0.85 -14.62 -6.81
CA ALA A 25 1.45 -13.53 -7.56
C ALA A 25 2.62 -12.89 -6.78
N ALA A 26 2.51 -12.75 -5.47
CA ALA A 26 3.58 -12.18 -4.64
C ALA A 26 4.88 -12.99 -4.73
N THR A 27 4.82 -14.32 -4.81
CA THR A 27 6.00 -15.20 -4.90
C THR A 27 6.44 -15.52 -6.33
N ALA A 28 5.59 -15.33 -7.33
CA ALA A 28 5.92 -15.60 -8.72
C ALA A 28 6.88 -14.56 -9.30
N VAL A 29 8.11 -14.97 -9.64
CA VAL A 29 9.13 -14.10 -10.29
C VAL A 29 8.61 -13.50 -11.60
N THR A 30 7.72 -14.20 -12.30
CA THR A 30 7.18 -13.82 -13.60
C THR A 30 6.07 -12.77 -13.53
N TYR A 31 5.45 -12.56 -12.38
CA TYR A 31 4.36 -11.59 -12.28
C TYR A 31 4.91 -10.17 -12.28
N ASN A 32 4.66 -9.44 -13.37
CA ASN A 32 5.04 -8.05 -13.53
C ASN A 32 4.00 -7.14 -12.85
N LEU A 33 4.47 -6.28 -11.95
CA LEU A 33 3.61 -5.36 -11.21
C LEU A 33 3.45 -4.07 -12.02
N GLU A 34 2.32 -3.96 -12.72
CA GLU A 34 1.98 -2.75 -13.47
C GLU A 34 1.44 -1.64 -12.56
N ASN A 35 1.63 -0.39 -12.98
CA ASN A 35 1.07 0.78 -12.30
C ASN A 35 -0.47 0.72 -12.26
N ILE A 36 -1.05 1.46 -11.31
CA ILE A 36 -2.50 1.67 -11.25
C ILE A 36 -2.94 2.37 -12.55
N ARG A 37 -4.05 1.88 -13.11
CA ARG A 37 -4.72 2.50 -14.25
C ARG A 37 -6.16 2.76 -13.84
N TYR A 38 -6.59 4.01 -13.85
CA TYR A 38 -7.91 4.40 -13.37
C TYR A 38 -9.06 3.94 -14.29
N ASP A 39 -8.74 3.44 -15.49
CA ASP A 39 -9.69 2.81 -16.40
C ASP A 39 -9.85 1.30 -16.15
N ASP A 40 -8.96 0.69 -15.34
CA ASP A 40 -9.07 -0.72 -14.94
C ASP A 40 -10.11 -0.86 -13.81
N ASP A 41 -10.66 -2.07 -13.62
CA ASP A 41 -11.58 -2.36 -12.52
C ASP A 41 -10.87 -2.16 -11.16
N ASP A 42 -11.63 -1.70 -10.16
CA ASP A 42 -11.13 -1.47 -8.81
C ASP A 42 -10.52 -2.74 -8.23
N ILE A 43 -11.10 -3.89 -8.55
CA ILE A 43 -10.61 -5.19 -8.06
C ILE A 43 -9.22 -5.53 -8.62
N ASP A 44 -8.95 -5.14 -9.87
CA ASP A 44 -7.65 -5.34 -10.52
C ASP A 44 -6.60 -4.42 -9.88
N ASN A 45 -6.94 -3.16 -9.65
CA ASN A 45 -6.03 -2.21 -9.00
C ASN A 45 -5.77 -2.55 -7.53
N LEU A 46 -6.79 -2.99 -6.79
CA LEU A 46 -6.64 -3.49 -5.43
C LEU A 46 -5.75 -4.73 -5.37
N PHE A 47 -5.87 -5.63 -6.36
CA PHE A 47 -5.01 -6.80 -6.49
C PHE A 47 -3.54 -6.40 -6.65
N LYS A 48 -3.25 -5.44 -7.54
CA LYS A 48 -1.88 -4.91 -7.73
C LYS A 48 -1.35 -4.31 -6.41
N VAL A 49 -2.14 -3.49 -5.71
CA VAL A 49 -1.75 -2.91 -4.41
C VAL A 49 -1.43 -4.00 -3.39
N ASP A 50 -2.28 -5.01 -3.27
CA ASP A 50 -2.08 -6.09 -2.29
C ASP A 50 -0.85 -6.94 -2.62
N VAL A 51 -0.59 -7.22 -3.90
CA VAL A 51 0.64 -7.89 -4.34
C VAL A 51 1.87 -7.02 -4.04
N ALA A 52 1.80 -5.71 -4.27
CA ALA A 52 2.88 -4.77 -3.94
C ALA A 52 3.19 -4.76 -2.43
N CYS A 53 2.15 -4.72 -1.59
CA CYS A 53 2.28 -4.81 -0.14
C CYS A 53 2.92 -6.13 0.29
N ALA A 54 2.50 -7.27 -0.30
CA ALA A 54 3.03 -8.59 0.02
C ALA A 54 4.50 -8.74 -0.39
N ARG A 55 4.89 -8.16 -1.53
CA ARG A 55 6.29 -8.11 -2.01
C ARG A 55 7.16 -7.06 -1.31
N ARG A 56 6.58 -6.26 -0.42
CA ARG A 56 7.21 -5.09 0.19
C ARG A 56 7.82 -4.13 -0.84
N ASN A 57 7.14 -3.94 -1.98
CA ASN A 57 7.62 -3.04 -3.02
C ASN A 57 7.40 -1.57 -2.61
N VAL A 58 8.42 -0.99 -1.96
CA VAL A 58 8.38 0.38 -1.43
C VAL A 58 8.06 1.41 -2.51
N GLN A 59 8.70 1.32 -3.68
CA GLN A 59 8.49 2.30 -4.75
C GLN A 59 7.03 2.32 -5.18
N TYR A 60 6.41 1.16 -5.35
CA TYR A 60 5.01 1.08 -5.72
C TYR A 60 4.10 1.68 -4.66
N ILE A 61 4.34 1.37 -3.38
CA ILE A 61 3.56 1.94 -2.28
C ILE A 61 3.68 3.47 -2.26
N LEU A 62 4.88 4.02 -2.48
CA LEU A 62 5.07 5.46 -2.58
C LEU A 62 4.25 6.08 -3.73
N GLU A 63 4.23 5.45 -4.90
CA GLU A 63 3.39 5.92 -6.02
C GLU A 63 1.90 5.85 -5.71
N VAL A 64 1.44 4.79 -5.03
CA VAL A 64 0.04 4.69 -4.57
C VAL A 64 -0.29 5.83 -3.59
N LEU A 65 0.61 6.14 -2.67
CA LEU A 65 0.43 7.22 -1.68
C LEU A 65 0.36 8.61 -2.32
N LYS A 66 1.08 8.83 -3.42
CA LYS A 66 1.02 10.08 -4.20
C LYS A 66 -0.28 10.20 -5.00
N GLY A 67 -0.93 9.09 -5.31
CA GLY A 67 -2.22 9.04 -6.01
C GLY A 67 -3.34 9.77 -5.26
N SER A 68 -4.40 10.13 -5.98
CA SER A 68 -5.57 10.82 -5.44
C SER A 68 -6.66 9.87 -4.93
N ASP A 69 -6.62 8.60 -5.34
CA ASP A 69 -7.64 7.62 -5.00
C ASP A 69 -7.45 7.10 -3.57
N ILE A 70 -8.38 7.48 -2.71
CA ILE A 70 -8.32 7.14 -1.30
C ILE A 70 -8.56 5.65 -1.05
N LEU A 71 -9.27 4.92 -1.92
CA LEU A 71 -9.49 3.48 -1.77
C LEU A 71 -8.15 2.74 -1.81
N TYR A 72 -7.35 3.03 -2.83
CA TYR A 72 -6.04 2.40 -3.03
C TYR A 72 -5.04 2.81 -1.96
N VAL A 73 -5.00 4.09 -1.59
CA VAL A 73 -4.17 4.60 -0.48
C VAL A 73 -4.53 3.91 0.84
N SER A 74 -5.83 3.77 1.12
CA SER A 74 -6.31 3.12 2.33
C SER A 74 -5.93 1.66 2.39
N ARG A 75 -6.01 0.98 1.24
CA ARG A 75 -5.62 -0.43 1.10
C ARG A 75 -4.13 -0.59 1.32
N ALA A 76 -3.31 0.20 0.64
CA ALA A 76 -1.86 0.20 0.78
C ALA A 76 -1.45 0.37 2.25
N LEU A 77 -1.88 1.45 2.89
CA LEU A 77 -1.52 1.75 4.29
C LEU A 77 -1.93 0.63 5.27
N ARG A 78 -3.11 0.03 5.07
CA ARG A 78 -3.59 -1.08 5.91
C ARG A 78 -2.72 -2.32 5.77
N HIS A 79 -2.31 -2.65 4.54
CA HIS A 79 -1.57 -3.87 4.24
C HIS A 79 -0.04 -3.69 4.28
N SER A 80 0.44 -2.46 4.40
CA SER A 80 1.85 -2.11 4.51
C SER A 80 2.23 -1.54 5.88
N VAL A 81 1.69 -2.06 6.99
CA VAL A 81 2.09 -1.60 8.35
C VAL A 81 3.60 -1.76 8.57
N TRP A 82 4.22 -2.77 7.94
CA TRP A 82 5.68 -2.97 7.91
C TRP A 82 6.44 -1.74 7.39
N PHE A 83 5.87 -0.97 6.46
CA PHE A 83 6.48 0.23 5.88
C PHE A 83 6.58 1.36 6.91
N LEU A 84 5.63 1.40 7.86
CA LEU A 84 5.58 2.40 8.91
C LEU A 84 6.48 2.01 10.09
N CYS A 85 6.45 0.73 10.46
CA CYS A 85 7.04 0.24 11.70
C CYS A 85 8.49 -0.24 11.56
N ASP A 86 8.88 -0.89 10.46
CA ASP A 86 10.21 -1.49 10.37
C ASP A 86 11.29 -0.40 10.22
N ASP A 87 12.37 -0.51 11.01
CA ASP A 87 13.43 0.50 11.06
C ASP A 87 14.20 0.63 9.74
N GLN A 88 14.21 -0.40 8.91
CA GLN A 88 14.77 -0.34 7.57
C GLN A 88 14.11 0.72 6.68
N TYR A 89 12.89 1.18 7.00
CA TYR A 89 12.19 2.24 6.25
C TYR A 89 12.13 3.57 7.02
N ALA A 90 12.83 3.69 8.16
CA ALA A 90 12.86 4.91 8.95
C ALA A 90 13.39 6.13 8.17
N TYR A 91 14.26 5.91 7.18
CA TYR A 91 14.75 6.97 6.30
C TYR A 91 13.66 7.59 5.40
N ILE A 92 12.53 6.89 5.21
CA ILE A 92 11.35 7.38 4.49
C ILE A 92 10.32 7.91 5.49
N ILE A 93 10.02 7.15 6.54
CA ILE A 93 9.05 7.50 7.58
C ILE A 93 9.75 8.27 8.70
N ASN A 94 10.19 9.49 8.36
CA ASN A 94 10.64 10.51 9.29
C ASN A 94 10.12 11.88 8.82
N PRO A 95 9.94 12.86 9.73
CA PRO A 95 9.32 14.15 9.39
C PRO A 95 10.06 14.86 8.26
N ARG A 96 11.39 14.89 8.28
CA ARG A 96 12.19 15.58 7.26
C ARG A 96 11.88 15.06 5.86
N HIS A 97 11.99 13.75 5.64
CA HIS A 97 11.72 13.14 4.33
C HIS A 97 10.26 13.28 3.94
N LEU A 98 9.33 13.09 4.88
CA LEU A 98 7.91 13.26 4.63
C LEU A 98 7.58 14.69 4.15
N HIS A 99 8.14 15.71 4.81
CA HIS A 99 7.88 17.10 4.46
C HIS A 99 8.58 17.57 3.18
N GLN A 100 9.81 17.11 2.93
CA GLN A 100 10.63 17.59 1.82
C GLN A 100 10.37 16.82 0.52
N GLU A 101 10.14 15.51 0.61
CA GLU A 101 10.08 14.64 -0.57
C GLU A 101 8.66 14.14 -0.85
N LEU A 102 7.99 13.56 0.15
CA LEU A 102 6.75 12.82 -0.08
C LEU A 102 5.50 13.72 -0.10
N PHE A 103 5.28 14.53 0.94
CA PHE A 103 4.08 15.37 1.07
C PHE A 103 3.87 16.38 -0.07
N PRO A 104 4.91 16.99 -0.67
CA PRO A 104 4.71 17.86 -1.83
C PRO A 104 4.10 17.15 -3.04
N GLN A 105 4.24 15.82 -3.12
CA GLN A 105 3.71 14.98 -4.19
C GLN A 105 2.36 14.32 -3.83
N MET A 106 1.87 14.50 -2.60
CA MET A 106 0.62 13.87 -2.14
C MET A 106 -0.54 14.85 -2.11
N ALA A 107 -1.73 14.36 -2.44
CA ALA A 107 -2.96 15.08 -2.12
C ALA A 107 -3.21 15.14 -0.60
N THR A 108 -3.98 16.14 -0.15
CA THR A 108 -4.25 16.41 1.27
C THR A 108 -4.86 15.21 2.01
N LYS A 109 -5.82 14.51 1.40
CA LYS A 109 -6.51 13.37 2.03
C LYS A 109 -5.57 12.17 2.25
N PRO A 110 -4.81 11.69 1.24
CA PRO A 110 -3.76 10.69 1.45
C PRO A 110 -2.75 11.08 2.53
N LYS A 111 -2.30 12.34 2.55
CA LYS A 111 -1.36 12.85 3.56
C LYS A 111 -1.92 12.72 4.98
N ILE A 112 -3.15 13.20 5.21
CA ILE A 112 -3.82 13.09 6.52
C ILE A 112 -3.93 11.62 6.93
N LYS A 113 -4.25 10.73 5.98
CA LYS A 113 -4.39 9.31 6.26
C LYS A 113 -3.07 8.64 6.61
N LEU A 114 -1.99 8.96 5.90
CA LEU A 114 -0.65 8.50 6.23
C LEU A 114 -0.24 8.96 7.64
N LEU A 115 -0.41 10.24 7.96
CA LEU A 115 -0.11 10.77 9.30
C LEU A 115 -0.90 10.05 10.40
N LEU A 116 -2.19 9.79 10.17
CA LEU A 116 -3.01 9.02 11.11
C LEU A 116 -2.44 7.60 11.30
N GLN A 117 -2.02 6.92 10.24
CA GLN A 117 -1.47 5.58 10.33
C GLN A 117 -0.11 5.57 11.03
N ILE A 118 0.76 6.55 10.76
CA ILE A 118 2.01 6.74 11.51
C ILE A 118 1.70 6.89 13.00
N ARG A 119 0.77 7.77 13.38
CA ARG A 119 0.38 7.96 14.79
C ARG A 119 -0.14 6.69 15.45
N LEU A 120 -0.90 5.86 14.72
CA LEU A 120 -1.47 4.62 15.26
C LEU A 120 -0.43 3.49 15.41
N HIS A 121 0.53 3.42 14.50
CA HIS A 121 1.40 2.25 14.34
C HIS A 121 2.89 2.47 14.68
N LEU A 122 3.41 3.70 14.65
CA LEU A 122 4.78 3.98 15.07
C LEU A 122 4.88 3.84 16.60
N LYS A 123 5.48 2.75 17.07
CA LYS A 123 5.66 2.45 18.51
C LYS A 123 7.07 2.69 19.02
N ASN A 124 8.03 2.87 18.11
CA ASN A 124 9.41 3.21 18.48
C ASN A 124 9.40 4.65 19.02
N SER A 125 9.78 4.82 20.29
CA SER A 125 9.78 6.11 20.99
C SER A 125 10.69 7.12 20.32
N ASP A 126 11.90 6.70 19.98
CA ASP A 126 12.96 7.57 19.48
C ASP A 126 12.55 8.12 18.11
N ARG A 127 11.99 7.26 17.25
CA ARG A 127 11.45 7.66 15.96
C ARG A 127 10.18 8.51 16.08
N ALA A 128 9.38 8.31 17.12
CA ALA A 128 8.19 9.11 17.37
C ALA A 128 8.54 10.52 17.87
N GLU A 129 9.64 10.65 18.63
CA GLU A 129 10.15 11.92 19.13
C GLU A 129 10.52 12.88 17.99
N ASP A 130 11.06 12.37 16.88
CA ASP A 130 11.34 13.18 15.68
C ASP A 130 10.12 13.97 15.17
N PHE A 131 8.88 13.52 15.45
CA PHE A 131 7.64 14.16 15.00
C PHE A 131 7.14 15.30 15.91
N PHE A 132 7.83 15.59 17.02
CA PHE A 132 7.49 16.66 17.97
C PHE A 132 8.53 17.78 17.95
#